data_AF-A0A656QDY9-F1
#
_entry.id   AF-A0A656QDY9-F1
#
_cell.length_a   1.000
_cell.length_b   1.000
_cell.length_c   1.000
_cell.angle_alpha   90.00
_cell.angle_beta   90.00
_cell.angle_gamma   90.00
#
_symmetry.space_group_name_H-M   'P 1'
#
loop_
_entity.id
_entity.type
_entity.pdbx_description
1 polymer ?
#
loop_
_entity_poly.entity_id
_entity_poly.type
_entity_poly.pdbx_seq_one_letter_code
_entity_poly.pdbx_strand_id
1 'polypeptide(L)'
;MTGLNVQFLRNHRAQTNANQASTHAVTVETRYLRLPGDTHGWIDVIIEATRDRVSLCEYTKVALVKDDGERTYFRIQDGSIAVGQLASMKSSAAKAHFKKTPPTVATNTVSVKYGTLGKEDSPFKGRLRQQWATLNVGGEAITVTLNSVWNEGYTPIASGRHRIMSPDRSHANVSTEGYRNSYPGRIKANDVWFPIELEGGRGNSSRYVHIGHLSEGCVTVHDIVRWNLVYNYLISHRLPDTDGKYVALLDVDK
;
A
#
# COMPACT_ATOMS: atom_id res chain seq x y z
N MET A 1 -2.27 -21.83 -26.12
CA MET A 1 -3.00 -21.64 -24.84
C MET A 1 -2.10 -22.15 -23.72
N THR A 2 -1.33 -21.26 -23.12
CA THR A 2 -0.29 -21.55 -22.14
C THR A 2 -0.88 -21.48 -20.73
N GLY A 3 -0.89 -22.61 -20.05
CA GLY A 3 -1.36 -22.74 -18.66
C GLY A 3 -0.50 -21.92 -17.71
N LEU A 4 -1.14 -21.06 -16.92
CA LEU A 4 -0.53 -20.36 -15.81
C LEU A 4 -0.31 -21.35 -14.66
N ASN A 5 0.96 -21.64 -14.38
CA ASN A 5 1.41 -22.34 -13.18
C ASN A 5 1.01 -21.53 -11.94
N VAL A 6 0.06 -22.05 -11.17
CA VAL A 6 -0.18 -21.59 -9.81
C VAL A 6 0.82 -22.32 -8.91
N GLN A 7 1.79 -21.58 -8.35
CA GLN A 7 2.62 -22.08 -7.26
C GLN A 7 1.73 -22.31 -6.04
N PHE A 8 1.38 -23.58 -5.79
CA PHE A 8 0.84 -23.98 -4.50
C PHE A 8 1.98 -23.96 -3.48
N LEU A 9 1.80 -23.20 -2.40
CA LEU A 9 2.61 -23.37 -1.18
C LEU A 9 2.59 -24.86 -0.82
N ARG A 10 3.78 -25.46 -0.63
CA ARG A 10 3.95 -26.89 -0.36
C ARG A 10 2.99 -27.32 0.75
N ASN A 11 2.02 -28.17 0.38
CA ASN A 11 1.16 -28.87 1.31
C ASN A 11 2.04 -29.60 2.33
N HIS A 12 2.12 -29.10 3.56
CA HIS A 12 2.59 -29.89 4.67
C HIS A 12 1.57 -31.00 4.89
N ARG A 13 1.90 -32.22 4.43
CA ARG A 13 1.17 -33.43 4.81
C ARG A 13 1.44 -33.65 6.30
N ALA A 14 0.45 -33.38 7.15
CA ALA A 14 0.52 -33.74 8.56
C ALA A 14 -0.16 -35.10 8.76
N GLN A 15 0.55 -36.07 9.32
CA GLN A 15 -0.05 -37.27 9.88
C GLN A 15 -0.73 -36.88 11.19
N THR A 16 -2.06 -36.87 11.22
CA THR A 16 -2.83 -36.58 12.44
C THR A 16 -3.07 -37.82 13.29
N ASN A 17 -2.71 -39.01 12.81
CA ASN A 17 -2.69 -40.27 13.57
C ASN A 17 -1.72 -41.30 12.92
N ALA A 18 -1.55 -42.45 13.59
CA ALA A 18 -0.65 -43.54 13.18
C ALA A 18 -1.14 -44.37 11.97
N ASN A 19 -2.29 -44.04 11.36
CA ASN A 19 -2.78 -44.76 10.19
C ASN A 19 -2.13 -44.22 8.91
N GLN A 20 -1.41 -45.09 8.20
CA GLN A 20 -0.72 -44.79 6.93
C GLN A 20 -1.64 -44.21 5.83
N ALA A 21 -2.97 -44.30 5.98
CA ALA A 21 -3.97 -43.87 4.99
C ALA A 21 -4.70 -42.56 5.32
N SER A 22 -4.45 -41.89 6.45
CA SER A 22 -5.15 -40.63 6.81
C SER A 22 -4.47 -39.40 6.20
N THR A 23 -4.33 -39.34 4.88
CA THR A 23 -3.87 -38.11 4.21
C THR A 23 -5.05 -37.17 4.02
N HIS A 24 -5.17 -36.14 4.86
CA HIS A 24 -6.13 -35.06 4.65
C HIS A 24 -5.49 -33.93 3.83
N ALA A 25 -6.12 -33.58 2.70
CA ALA A 25 -5.75 -32.38 1.95
C ALA A 25 -6.22 -31.15 2.74
N VAL A 26 -5.30 -30.42 3.35
CA VAL A 26 -5.61 -29.10 3.93
C VAL A 26 -5.70 -28.12 2.77
N THR A 27 -6.92 -27.74 2.39
CA THR A 27 -7.11 -26.67 1.40
C THR A 27 -6.98 -25.34 2.13
N VAL A 28 -5.83 -24.68 2.02
CA VAL A 28 -5.64 -23.33 2.57
C VAL A 28 -6.34 -22.35 1.65
N GLU A 29 -7.45 -21.78 2.12
CA GLU A 29 -8.19 -20.79 1.37
C GLU A 29 -7.48 -19.42 1.40
N THR A 30 -7.03 -18.94 0.23
CA THR A 30 -6.43 -17.60 0.11
C THR A 30 -7.51 -16.54 -0.15
N ARG A 31 -7.34 -15.38 0.50
CA ARG A 31 -8.16 -14.18 0.31
C ARG A 31 -7.30 -12.92 0.31
N TYR A 32 -7.87 -11.84 -0.18
CA TYR A 32 -7.26 -10.52 -0.24
C TYR A 32 -8.19 -9.48 0.38
N LEU A 33 -7.63 -8.56 1.15
CA LEU A 33 -8.39 -7.47 1.73
C LEU A 33 -8.91 -6.49 0.66
N ARG A 34 -10.15 -6.04 0.84
CA ARG A 34 -10.79 -4.98 0.07
C ARG A 34 -11.35 -3.92 0.98
N LEU A 35 -11.06 -2.68 0.63
CA LEU A 35 -11.59 -1.53 1.33
C LEU A 35 -12.92 -1.09 0.71
N PRO A 36 -13.81 -0.47 1.49
CA PRO A 36 -14.94 0.26 0.94
C PRO A 36 -14.45 1.47 0.12
N GLY A 37 -15.34 2.05 -0.69
CA GLY A 37 -15.00 3.17 -1.57
C GLY A 37 -14.60 4.45 -0.81
N ASP A 38 -15.28 4.73 0.30
CA ASP A 38 -15.02 5.89 1.16
C ASP A 38 -14.46 5.42 2.51
N THR A 39 -13.16 5.62 2.74
CA THR A 39 -12.44 5.07 3.89
C THR A 39 -11.08 5.75 4.06
N HIS A 40 -10.55 5.75 5.29
CA HIS A 40 -9.21 6.23 5.64
C HIS A 40 -8.10 5.28 5.18
N GLY A 41 -8.43 4.06 4.76
CA GLY A 41 -7.53 3.22 3.96
C GLY A 41 -7.02 1.94 4.63
N TRP A 42 -7.55 1.59 5.78
CA TRP A 42 -7.01 0.52 6.62
C TRP A 42 -8.09 -0.39 7.20
N ILE A 43 -7.74 -1.65 7.45
CA ILE A 43 -8.59 -2.63 8.14
C ILE A 43 -7.87 -3.11 9.39
N ASP A 44 -8.48 -2.85 10.54
CA ASP A 44 -7.95 -3.29 11.82
C ASP A 44 -8.16 -4.79 12.04
N VAL A 45 -7.10 -5.44 12.51
CA VAL A 45 -7.08 -6.85 12.90
C VAL A 45 -6.44 -6.97 14.27
N ILE A 46 -6.70 -8.09 14.95
CA ILE A 46 -6.04 -8.43 16.21
C ILE A 46 -4.99 -9.49 15.94
N ILE A 47 -3.75 -9.26 16.36
CA ILE A 47 -2.70 -10.28 16.37
C ILE A 47 -2.99 -11.23 17.53
N GLU A 48 -3.13 -12.53 17.26
CA GLU A 48 -3.58 -13.48 18.28
C GLU A 48 -2.57 -13.70 19.39
N ALA A 49 -1.28 -13.66 19.07
CA ALA A 49 -0.21 -13.91 20.04
C ALA A 49 -0.06 -12.76 21.07
N THR A 50 -0.20 -11.51 20.63
CA THR A 50 0.05 -10.33 21.48
C THR A 50 -1.22 -9.60 21.88
N ARG A 51 -2.34 -9.88 21.20
CA ARG A 51 -3.61 -9.14 21.28
C ARG A 51 -3.53 -7.70 20.79
N ASP A 52 -2.42 -7.32 20.15
CA ASP A 52 -2.24 -6.00 19.58
C ASP A 52 -3.18 -5.79 18.40
N ARG A 53 -3.66 -4.54 18.26
CA ARG A 53 -4.37 -4.10 17.07
C ARG A 53 -3.36 -3.66 16.02
N VAL A 54 -3.49 -4.20 14.81
CA VAL A 54 -2.67 -3.85 13.66
C VAL A 54 -3.59 -3.53 12.48
N SER A 55 -3.21 -2.54 11.68
CA SER A 55 -3.99 -2.06 10.55
C SER A 55 -3.37 -2.55 9.24
N LEU A 56 -4.14 -3.31 8.46
CA LEU A 56 -3.71 -3.89 7.18
C LEU A 56 -4.24 -3.07 5.99
N CYS A 57 -3.44 -2.99 4.93
CA CYS A 57 -3.79 -2.24 3.72
C CYS A 57 -4.60 -3.10 2.74
N GLU A 58 -5.24 -2.46 1.76
CA GLU A 58 -5.93 -3.14 0.67
C GLU A 58 -4.99 -4.08 -0.09
N TYR A 59 -5.54 -5.17 -0.62
CA TYR A 59 -4.81 -6.24 -1.32
C TYR A 59 -3.85 -7.06 -0.45
N THR A 60 -3.76 -6.85 0.86
CA THR A 60 -2.99 -7.77 1.74
C THR A 60 -3.54 -9.19 1.60
N LYS A 61 -2.65 -10.13 1.23
CA LYS A 61 -2.93 -11.55 1.08
C LYS A 61 -2.99 -12.21 2.44
N VAL A 62 -4.01 -13.03 2.62
CA VAL A 62 -4.21 -13.82 3.83
C VAL A 62 -4.56 -15.27 3.49
N ALA A 63 -4.14 -16.17 4.37
CA ALA A 63 -4.52 -17.58 4.36
C ALA A 63 -5.52 -17.82 5.48
N LEU A 64 -6.77 -18.16 5.15
CA LEU A 64 -7.78 -18.46 6.15
C LEU A 64 -7.41 -19.73 6.92
N VAL A 65 -7.59 -19.70 8.23
CA VAL A 65 -7.26 -20.79 9.16
C VAL A 65 -8.52 -21.42 9.72
N LYS A 66 -9.40 -20.62 10.33
CA LYS A 66 -10.68 -21.08 10.89
C LYS A 66 -11.68 -19.91 11.03
N ASP A 67 -12.95 -20.25 11.19
CA ASP A 67 -14.01 -19.33 11.61
C ASP A 67 -14.79 -20.01 12.74
N ASP A 68 -14.99 -19.33 13.86
CA ASP A 68 -15.75 -19.86 15.01
C ASP A 68 -17.16 -19.27 15.13
N GLY A 69 -17.61 -18.52 14.12
CA GLY A 69 -18.89 -17.83 14.09
C GLY A 69 -18.82 -16.38 14.55
N GLU A 70 -17.91 -16.05 15.47
CA GLU A 70 -17.69 -14.68 15.94
C GLU A 70 -16.50 -14.04 15.23
N ARG A 71 -15.41 -14.80 15.06
CA ARG A 71 -14.15 -14.33 14.48
C ARG A 71 -13.66 -15.25 13.37
N THR A 72 -13.14 -14.63 12.32
CA THR A 72 -12.37 -15.30 11.28
C THR A 72 -10.88 -15.13 11.60
N TYR A 73 -10.15 -16.25 11.64
CA TYR A 73 -8.72 -16.32 11.92
C TYR A 73 -7.97 -16.64 10.64
N PHE A 74 -6.85 -15.97 10.42
CA PHE A 74 -6.07 -16.06 9.20
C PHE A 74 -4.60 -15.74 9.46
N ARG A 75 -3.71 -16.29 8.64
CA ARG A 75 -2.31 -15.85 8.60
C ARG A 75 -2.12 -14.76 7.56
N ILE A 76 -1.38 -13.72 7.92
CA ILE A 76 -0.95 -12.68 6.98
C ILE A 76 0.18 -13.25 6.13
N GLN A 77 0.10 -13.12 4.81
CA GLN A 77 0.99 -13.82 3.87
C GLN A 77 1.92 -12.89 3.09
N ASP A 78 1.62 -11.60 2.98
CA ASP A 78 2.42 -10.66 2.19
C ASP A 78 2.35 -9.22 2.74
N GLY A 79 3.13 -8.32 2.13
CA GLY A 79 3.15 -6.89 2.45
C GLY A 79 4.21 -6.51 3.49
N SER A 80 4.06 -5.33 4.09
CA SER A 80 5.03 -4.76 5.04
C SER A 80 4.68 -5.01 6.52
N ILE A 81 3.48 -5.51 6.82
CA ILE A 81 2.89 -5.44 8.16
C ILE A 81 2.56 -6.84 8.68
N ALA A 82 3.17 -7.24 9.80
CA ALA A 82 2.86 -8.46 10.56
C ALA A 82 2.83 -9.78 9.72
N VAL A 83 3.63 -9.85 8.65
CA VAL A 83 3.71 -11.04 7.78
C VAL A 83 4.04 -12.30 8.59
N GLY A 84 3.33 -13.38 8.30
CA GLY A 84 3.47 -14.68 8.97
C GLY A 84 2.69 -14.80 10.28
N GLN A 85 2.25 -13.68 10.89
CA GLN A 85 1.51 -13.72 12.14
C GLN A 85 0.08 -14.23 11.94
N LEU A 86 -0.44 -14.90 12.98
CA LEU A 86 -1.84 -15.30 13.07
C LEU A 86 -2.63 -14.10 13.59
N ALA A 87 -3.63 -13.67 12.83
CA ALA A 87 -4.50 -12.56 13.15
C ALA A 87 -5.97 -12.99 13.08
N SER A 88 -6.85 -12.16 13.62
CA SER A 88 -8.29 -12.34 13.49
C SER A 88 -9.03 -11.01 13.39
N MET A 89 -10.23 -11.07 12.81
CA MET A 89 -11.22 -9.99 12.81
C MET A 89 -12.61 -10.58 13.02
N LYS A 90 -13.62 -9.73 13.26
CA LYS A 90 -15.02 -10.19 13.35
C LYS A 90 -15.42 -10.90 12.05
N SER A 91 -16.13 -12.03 12.14
CA SER A 91 -16.55 -12.79 10.94
C SER A 91 -17.44 -11.97 10.01
N SER A 92 -18.21 -11.01 10.54
CA SER A 92 -18.96 -10.04 9.73
C SER A 92 -18.06 -9.12 8.90
N ALA A 93 -16.97 -8.62 9.48
CA ALA A 93 -15.98 -7.81 8.77
C ALA A 93 -15.23 -8.64 7.72
N ALA A 94 -14.84 -9.88 8.05
CA ALA A 94 -14.20 -10.79 7.11
C ALA A 94 -15.08 -11.04 5.87
N LYS A 95 -16.38 -11.28 6.04
CA LYS A 95 -17.33 -11.42 4.92
C LYS A 95 -17.40 -10.16 4.04
N ALA A 96 -17.34 -8.98 4.65
CA ALA A 96 -17.36 -7.71 3.93
C ALA A 96 -16.06 -7.50 3.12
N HIS A 97 -14.90 -7.79 3.71
CA HIS A 97 -13.60 -7.34 3.21
C HIS A 97 -12.77 -8.40 2.49
N PHE A 98 -12.95 -9.69 2.75
CA PHE A 98 -12.18 -10.73 2.06
C PHE A 98 -12.76 -11.07 0.69
N LYS A 99 -11.96 -10.85 -0.36
CA LYS A 99 -12.29 -11.25 -1.74
C LYS A 99 -11.24 -12.20 -2.31
N LYS A 100 -11.60 -12.88 -3.40
CA LYS A 100 -10.72 -13.82 -4.12
C LYS A 100 -9.78 -13.14 -5.12
N THR A 101 -10.09 -11.92 -5.53
CA THR A 101 -9.34 -11.19 -6.57
C THR A 101 -7.98 -10.73 -6.03
N PRO A 102 -6.86 -11.22 -6.60
CA PRO A 102 -5.51 -10.81 -6.20
C PRO A 102 -5.17 -9.41 -6.75
N PRO A 103 -4.06 -8.80 -6.29
CA PRO A 103 -3.42 -7.71 -7.03
C PRO A 103 -2.80 -8.25 -8.32
N THR A 104 -2.56 -7.36 -9.28
CA THR A 104 -1.78 -7.66 -10.48
C THR A 104 -0.31 -7.82 -10.10
N VAL A 105 0.31 -8.92 -10.51
CA VAL A 105 1.75 -9.16 -10.32
C VAL A 105 2.47 -8.87 -11.63
N ALA A 106 3.20 -7.75 -11.68
CA ALA A 106 3.94 -7.32 -12.85
C ALA A 106 5.02 -6.30 -12.47
N THR A 107 6.10 -6.24 -13.25
CA THR A 107 7.14 -5.21 -13.09
C THR A 107 6.66 -3.90 -13.71
N ASN A 108 5.93 -3.13 -12.92
CA ASN A 108 5.48 -1.78 -13.31
C ASN A 108 6.48 -0.72 -12.86
N THR A 109 6.65 0.30 -13.70
CA THR A 109 7.47 1.47 -13.39
C THR A 109 6.59 2.70 -13.49
N VAL A 110 6.57 3.53 -12.45
CA VAL A 110 6.05 4.89 -12.51
C VAL A 110 7.24 5.85 -12.65
N SER A 111 7.06 6.96 -13.36
CA SER A 111 8.13 7.93 -13.57
C SER A 111 7.76 9.26 -12.94
N VAL A 112 8.73 9.94 -12.32
CA VAL A 112 8.60 11.31 -11.86
C VAL A 112 9.60 12.16 -12.61
N LYS A 113 9.12 13.17 -13.33
CA LYS A 113 9.97 14.15 -14.02
C LYS A 113 9.96 15.47 -13.26
N TYR A 114 11.11 15.99 -12.90
CA TYR A 114 11.22 17.31 -12.29
C TYR A 114 10.65 18.39 -13.21
N GLY A 115 9.99 19.36 -12.58
CA GLY A 115 9.57 20.60 -13.19
C GLY A 115 10.36 21.77 -12.65
N THR A 116 9.75 22.94 -12.67
CA THR A 116 10.36 24.18 -12.19
C THR A 116 10.12 24.40 -10.71
N LEU A 117 11.01 25.16 -10.08
CA LEU A 117 10.77 25.69 -8.74
C LEU A 117 9.81 26.89 -8.84
N GLY A 118 8.60 26.76 -8.31
CA GLY A 118 7.52 27.74 -8.48
C GLY A 118 6.94 28.23 -7.15
N LYS A 119 6.31 29.41 -7.17
CA LYS A 119 5.47 29.88 -6.06
C LYS A 119 4.05 29.33 -6.23
N GLU A 120 3.41 29.07 -5.12
CA GLU A 120 2.02 28.60 -5.03
C GLU A 120 1.33 29.33 -3.89
N ASP A 121 0.01 29.51 -3.99
CA ASP A 121 -0.84 29.83 -2.84
C ASP A 121 -1.79 28.65 -2.61
N SER A 122 -1.40 27.77 -1.69
CA SER A 122 -2.14 26.54 -1.39
C SER A 122 -3.40 26.86 -0.60
N PRO A 123 -4.57 26.33 -0.98
CA PRO A 123 -5.80 26.49 -0.20
C PRO A 123 -5.74 25.80 1.18
N PHE A 124 -4.74 24.93 1.42
CA PHE A 124 -4.58 24.19 2.67
C PHE A 124 -3.36 24.62 3.48
N LYS A 125 -2.36 25.24 2.85
CA LYS A 125 -1.06 25.56 3.47
C LYS A 125 -0.63 27.02 3.27
N GLY A 126 -1.41 27.81 2.54
CA GLY A 126 -1.07 29.17 2.16
C GLY A 126 0.11 29.23 1.20
N ARG A 127 0.82 30.35 1.22
CA ARG A 127 1.89 30.63 0.27
C ARG A 127 3.11 29.74 0.47
N LEU A 128 3.46 28.97 -0.56
CA LEU A 128 4.60 28.06 -0.58
C LEU A 128 5.50 28.30 -1.80
N ARG A 129 6.73 27.79 -1.73
CA ARG A 129 7.60 27.64 -2.90
C ARG A 129 7.89 26.15 -3.08
N GLN A 130 7.48 25.59 -4.20
CA GLN A 130 7.43 24.15 -4.45
C GLN A 130 8.42 23.77 -5.55
N GLN A 131 9.16 22.68 -5.36
CA GLN A 131 9.76 21.98 -6.48
C GLN A 131 8.68 21.15 -7.17
N TRP A 132 8.14 21.68 -8.26
CA TRP A 132 7.14 20.96 -9.03
C TRP A 132 7.74 19.77 -9.75
N ALA A 133 6.90 18.78 -10.03
CA ALA A 133 7.21 17.65 -10.89
C ALA A 133 5.92 17.06 -11.47
N THR A 134 6.09 16.16 -12.43
CA THR A 134 5.01 15.38 -13.03
C THR A 134 5.22 13.91 -12.73
N LEU A 135 4.27 13.29 -12.04
CA LEU A 135 4.18 11.84 -11.88
C LEU A 135 3.40 11.25 -13.06
N ASN A 136 4.00 10.36 -13.82
CA ASN A 136 3.30 9.55 -14.81
C ASN A 136 2.97 8.18 -14.22
N VAL A 137 1.68 7.87 -14.14
CA VAL A 137 1.16 6.64 -13.54
C VAL A 137 -0.11 6.20 -14.25
N GLY A 138 -0.18 4.93 -14.66
CA GLY A 138 -1.34 4.41 -15.38
C GLY A 138 -1.68 5.13 -16.70
N GLY A 139 -0.68 5.75 -17.35
CA GLY A 139 -0.86 6.55 -18.56
C GLY A 139 -1.29 8.00 -18.32
N GLU A 140 -1.45 8.41 -17.06
CA GLU A 140 -1.88 9.76 -16.68
C GLU A 140 -0.70 10.57 -16.13
N ALA A 141 -0.66 11.85 -16.49
CA ALA A 141 0.27 12.82 -15.93
C ALA A 141 -0.40 13.56 -14.76
N ILE A 142 0.27 13.60 -13.61
CA ILE A 142 -0.26 14.14 -12.36
C ILE A 142 0.72 15.14 -11.76
N THR A 143 0.23 16.32 -11.38
CA THR A 143 1.04 17.33 -10.69
C THR A 143 1.40 16.87 -9.29
N VAL A 144 2.70 16.85 -9.00
CA VAL A 144 3.26 16.53 -7.69
C VAL A 144 4.26 17.60 -7.25
N THR A 145 4.53 17.69 -5.96
CA THR A 145 5.67 18.46 -5.42
C THR A 145 6.68 17.52 -4.77
N LEU A 146 7.96 17.74 -5.07
CA LEU A 146 9.07 16.96 -4.53
C LEU A 146 9.69 17.57 -3.29
N ASN A 147 9.43 18.86 -3.04
CA ASN A 147 9.91 19.58 -1.85
C ASN A 147 9.18 20.92 -1.74
N SER A 148 8.70 21.27 -0.56
CA SER A 148 8.27 22.61 -0.19
C SER A 148 9.44 23.31 0.51
N VAL A 149 9.88 24.46 -0.01
CA VAL A 149 10.98 25.22 0.58
C VAL A 149 10.50 25.89 1.87
N TRP A 150 11.04 25.44 3.00
CA TRP A 150 10.99 26.15 4.28
C TRP A 150 12.38 26.19 4.90
N ASN A 151 12.68 27.20 5.71
CA ASN A 151 13.98 27.37 6.37
C ASN A 151 15.19 27.17 5.42
N GLU A 152 15.05 27.55 4.15
CA GLU A 152 16.04 27.34 3.08
C GLU A 152 16.41 25.86 2.79
N GLY A 153 15.72 24.92 3.42
CA GLY A 153 15.90 23.48 3.25
C GLY A 153 15.34 22.98 1.91
N TYR A 154 16.13 22.17 1.23
CA TYR A 154 15.79 21.62 -0.08
C TYR A 154 16.35 20.21 -0.24
N THR A 155 15.51 19.19 0.00
CA THR A 155 15.94 17.77 0.00
C THR A 155 15.06 16.85 -0.85
N PRO A 156 14.76 17.23 -2.11
CA PRO A 156 13.94 16.40 -2.98
C PRO A 156 14.61 15.05 -3.26
N ILE A 157 13.80 14.04 -3.56
CA ILE A 157 14.27 12.69 -3.93
C ILE A 157 15.26 12.74 -5.09
N ALA A 158 16.44 12.15 -4.95
CA ALA A 158 17.46 12.20 -6.00
C ALA A 158 16.97 11.54 -7.30
N SER A 159 17.56 11.93 -8.43
CA SER A 159 17.36 11.20 -9.69
C SER A 159 17.92 9.79 -9.58
N GLY A 160 17.29 8.83 -10.25
CA GLY A 160 17.70 7.43 -10.22
C GLY A 160 16.52 6.48 -10.21
N ARG A 161 16.81 5.19 -10.00
CA ARG A 161 15.80 4.13 -9.98
C ARG A 161 15.58 3.63 -8.56
N HIS A 162 14.38 3.88 -8.05
CA HIS A 162 13.95 3.54 -6.69
C HIS A 162 12.86 2.47 -6.71
N ARG A 163 12.44 2.02 -5.52
CA ARG A 163 11.33 1.08 -5.36
C ARG A 163 10.26 1.67 -4.47
N ILE A 164 9.00 1.54 -4.89
CA ILE A 164 7.83 1.90 -4.09
C ILE A 164 7.40 0.66 -3.32
N MET A 165 7.35 0.78 -1.99
CA MET A 165 6.97 -0.28 -1.06
C MET A 165 5.45 -0.34 -0.89
N SER A 166 4.95 -1.49 -0.44
CA SER A 166 3.59 -1.56 0.11
C SER A 166 3.48 -0.70 1.37
N PRO A 167 2.30 -0.12 1.66
CA PRO A 167 2.09 0.69 2.85
C PRO A 167 2.53 -0.01 4.13
N ASP A 168 3.19 0.73 5.02
CA ASP A 168 3.85 0.19 6.22
C ASP A 168 3.15 0.54 7.53
N ARG A 169 2.38 1.62 7.56
CA ARG A 169 1.52 2.01 8.70
C ARG A 169 0.52 3.09 8.30
N SER A 170 -0.51 3.24 9.12
CA SER A 170 -1.42 4.38 9.05
C SER A 170 -0.69 5.68 9.39
N HIS A 171 -0.97 6.73 8.61
CA HIS A 171 -0.51 8.10 8.82
C HIS A 171 -1.64 9.02 9.31
N ALA A 172 -2.66 8.47 9.96
CA ALA A 172 -3.82 9.21 10.48
C ALA A 172 -3.46 10.29 11.53
N ASN A 173 -2.27 10.21 12.14
CA ASN A 173 -1.75 11.24 13.02
C ASN A 173 -1.23 12.49 12.25
N VAL A 174 -1.13 12.41 10.92
CA VAL A 174 -0.82 13.54 10.05
C VAL A 174 -2.12 14.15 9.55
N SER A 175 -2.23 15.49 9.61
CA SER A 175 -3.42 16.22 9.17
C SER A 175 -3.61 16.17 7.65
N THR A 176 -4.30 15.13 7.16
CA THR A 176 -4.76 14.98 5.77
C THR A 176 -6.29 15.02 5.64
N GLU A 177 -7.01 15.03 6.77
CA GLU A 177 -8.47 15.04 6.83
C GLU A 177 -9.10 16.23 6.10
N GLY A 178 -8.41 17.39 6.12
CA GLY A 178 -8.84 18.57 5.37
C GLY A 178 -9.07 18.29 3.88
N TYR A 179 -8.26 17.43 3.26
CA TYR A 179 -8.44 17.06 1.85
C TYR A 179 -9.73 16.26 1.64
N ARG A 180 -10.07 15.34 2.55
CA ARG A 180 -11.32 14.58 2.47
C ARG A 180 -12.54 15.44 2.73
N ASN A 181 -12.46 16.32 3.72
CA ASN A 181 -13.54 17.25 4.05
C ASN A 181 -13.82 18.23 2.91
N SER A 182 -12.79 18.70 2.20
CA SER A 182 -12.96 19.56 1.03
C SER A 182 -13.45 18.82 -0.22
N TYR A 183 -13.26 17.50 -0.30
CA TYR A 183 -13.69 16.68 -1.43
C TYR A 183 -14.39 15.37 -0.99
N PRO A 184 -15.58 15.47 -0.35
CA PRO A 184 -16.27 14.31 0.22
C PRO A 184 -16.56 13.23 -0.83
N GLY A 185 -16.31 11.96 -0.49
CA GLY A 185 -16.52 10.82 -1.39
C GLY A 185 -15.58 10.73 -2.60
N ARG A 186 -14.68 11.70 -2.79
CA ARG A 186 -13.73 11.72 -3.93
C ARG A 186 -12.32 11.28 -3.57
N ILE A 187 -12.03 11.15 -2.28
CA ILE A 187 -10.70 10.84 -1.76
C ILE A 187 -10.80 9.59 -0.89
N LYS A 188 -10.15 8.53 -1.36
CA LYS A 188 -10.04 7.23 -0.68
C LYS A 188 -8.65 7.11 -0.08
N ALA A 189 -8.56 6.57 1.13
CA ALA A 189 -7.30 6.14 1.73
C ALA A 189 -6.24 7.25 1.86
N ASN A 190 -6.65 8.44 2.32
CA ASN A 190 -5.78 9.59 2.56
C ASN A 190 -4.62 9.30 3.53
N ASP A 191 -4.79 8.31 4.40
CA ASP A 191 -3.79 7.91 5.42
C ASP A 191 -2.92 6.73 4.97
N VAL A 192 -3.06 6.28 3.72
CA VAL A 192 -2.25 5.21 3.13
C VAL A 192 -1.17 5.81 2.27
N TRP A 193 0.05 5.81 2.79
CA TRP A 193 1.22 6.33 2.10
C TRP A 193 2.11 5.17 1.67
N PHE A 194 2.74 5.30 0.50
CA PHE A 194 3.60 4.26 -0.04
C PHE A 194 5.06 4.64 0.23
N PRO A 195 5.78 3.93 1.11
CA PRO A 195 7.18 4.22 1.36
C PRO A 195 8.00 4.05 0.08
N ILE A 196 9.09 4.80 -0.01
CA ILE A 196 10.06 4.69 -1.08
C ILE A 196 11.34 4.14 -0.45
N GLU A 197 11.90 3.13 -1.09
CA GLU A 197 13.26 2.68 -0.86
C GLU A 197 14.14 3.28 -1.95
N LEU A 198 15.04 4.18 -1.55
CA LEU A 198 15.96 4.85 -2.46
C LEU A 198 16.99 3.87 -3.03
N GLU A 199 17.54 4.24 -4.18
CA GLU A 199 18.58 3.49 -4.85
C GLU A 199 19.80 3.33 -3.92
N GLY A 200 20.33 2.11 -3.84
CA GLY A 200 21.42 1.78 -2.90
C GLY A 200 21.00 1.68 -1.42
N GLY A 201 19.76 2.04 -1.07
CA GLY A 201 19.20 1.94 0.27
C GLY A 201 18.63 0.56 0.61
N ARG A 202 18.18 0.41 1.87
CA ARG A 202 17.44 -0.76 2.36
C ARG A 202 16.27 -0.31 3.23
N GLY A 203 15.06 -0.71 2.85
CA GLY A 203 13.81 -0.38 3.53
C GLY A 203 13.30 1.03 3.27
N ASN A 204 12.31 1.42 4.08
CA ASN A 204 11.68 2.73 4.03
C ASN A 204 12.71 3.83 4.31
N SER A 205 12.90 4.76 3.37
CA SER A 205 13.84 5.88 3.48
C SER A 205 13.24 7.14 4.14
N SER A 206 12.07 7.04 4.76
CA SER A 206 11.23 8.16 5.19
C SER A 206 10.81 9.09 4.05
N ARG A 207 10.86 8.61 2.79
CA ARG A 207 10.24 9.25 1.62
C ARG A 207 9.03 8.43 1.23
N TYR A 208 7.97 9.10 0.77
CA TYR A 208 6.71 8.44 0.44
C TYR A 208 6.12 8.98 -0.85
N VAL A 209 5.30 8.17 -1.51
CA VAL A 209 4.24 8.67 -2.40
C VAL A 209 2.99 8.86 -1.55
N HIS A 210 2.50 10.09 -1.46
CA HIS A 210 1.33 10.41 -0.62
C HIS A 210 0.57 11.64 -1.12
N ILE A 211 -0.65 11.83 -0.65
CA ILE A 211 -1.47 13.00 -0.93
C ILE A 211 -1.01 14.23 -0.14
N GLY A 212 -1.03 15.42 -0.76
CA GLY A 212 -0.93 16.68 0.00
C GLY A 212 -0.39 17.89 -0.77
N HIS A 213 -0.26 19.01 -0.07
CA HIS A 213 0.29 20.27 -0.59
C HIS A 213 1.67 20.62 -0.01
N LEU A 214 2.26 19.71 0.76
CA LEU A 214 3.48 19.96 1.52
C LEU A 214 4.38 18.73 1.45
N SER A 215 5.63 18.93 1.05
CA SER A 215 6.61 17.86 0.84
C SER A 215 7.95 18.18 1.52
N GLU A 216 8.51 17.21 2.23
CA GLU A 216 9.85 17.27 2.81
C GLU A 216 10.88 16.49 1.99
N GLY A 217 10.61 16.22 0.71
CA GLY A 217 11.40 15.31 -0.11
C GLY A 217 10.63 14.09 -0.63
N CYS A 218 9.32 14.05 -0.42
CA CYS A 218 8.41 12.99 -0.86
C CYS A 218 7.91 13.25 -2.29
N VAL A 219 7.35 12.22 -2.92
CA VAL A 219 6.52 12.40 -4.13
C VAL A 219 5.09 12.73 -3.65
N THR A 220 4.82 14.02 -3.45
CA THR A 220 3.55 14.46 -2.86
C THR A 220 2.56 14.82 -3.96
N VAL A 221 1.49 14.02 -4.08
CA VAL A 221 0.38 14.20 -5.04
C VAL A 221 -0.39 15.45 -4.68
N HIS A 222 -0.11 16.50 -5.45
CA HIS A 222 -0.64 17.84 -5.25
C HIS A 222 -2.03 18.00 -5.88
N ASP A 223 -2.26 17.34 -7.01
CA ASP A 223 -3.61 17.22 -7.58
C ASP A 223 -4.44 16.23 -6.73
N ILE A 224 -5.02 16.75 -5.64
CA ILE A 224 -5.75 15.99 -4.62
C ILE A 224 -6.84 15.11 -5.25
N VAL A 225 -7.60 15.61 -6.21
CA VAL A 225 -8.70 14.85 -6.83
C VAL A 225 -8.22 13.70 -7.71
N ARG A 226 -6.93 13.70 -8.11
CA ARG A 226 -6.28 12.58 -8.81
C ARG A 226 -5.62 11.57 -7.86
N TRP A 227 -5.63 11.79 -6.55
CA TRP A 227 -5.05 10.85 -5.57
C TRP A 227 -5.56 9.42 -5.75
N ASN A 228 -6.87 9.23 -5.94
CA ASN A 228 -7.45 7.90 -6.09
C ASN A 228 -6.87 7.14 -7.29
N LEU A 229 -6.44 7.84 -8.34
CA LEU A 229 -5.79 7.21 -9.48
C LEU A 229 -4.43 6.63 -9.08
N VAL A 230 -3.60 7.45 -8.42
CA VAL A 230 -2.29 7.04 -7.90
C VAL A 230 -2.45 5.90 -6.91
N TYR A 231 -3.32 6.07 -5.92
CA TYR A 231 -3.59 5.08 -4.89
C TYR A 231 -4.06 3.75 -5.49
N ASN A 232 -5.10 3.76 -6.31
CA ASN A 232 -5.67 2.53 -6.88
C ASN A 232 -4.67 1.84 -7.80
N TYR A 233 -3.88 2.59 -8.57
CA TYR A 233 -2.81 2.02 -9.38
C TYR A 233 -1.77 1.33 -8.49
N LEU A 234 -1.17 2.03 -7.53
CA LEU A 234 -0.11 1.45 -6.70
C LEU A 234 -0.62 0.28 -5.83
N ILE A 235 -1.73 0.42 -5.13
CA ILE A 235 -2.19 -0.60 -4.17
C ILE A 235 -2.64 -1.90 -4.84
N SER A 236 -3.08 -1.84 -6.11
CA SER A 236 -3.53 -3.01 -6.88
C SER A 236 -2.41 -3.75 -7.59
N HIS A 237 -1.16 -3.33 -7.45
CA HIS A 237 0.00 -3.97 -8.06
C HIS A 237 1.00 -4.49 -7.02
N ARG A 238 1.75 -5.53 -7.39
CA ARG A 238 2.92 -6.04 -6.67
C ARG A 238 4.03 -6.36 -7.65
N LEU A 239 5.27 -6.08 -7.26
CA LEU A 239 6.45 -6.54 -8.01
C LEU A 239 6.63 -8.05 -7.83
N PRO A 240 6.99 -8.81 -8.90
CA PRO A 240 7.31 -10.23 -8.80
C PRO A 240 8.43 -10.50 -7.80
N ASP A 241 8.39 -11.66 -7.13
CA ASP A 241 9.47 -12.15 -6.25
C ASP A 241 9.82 -11.21 -5.07
N THR A 242 8.83 -10.49 -4.54
CA THR A 242 9.02 -9.55 -3.42
C THR A 242 8.17 -9.81 -2.18
N ASP A 243 7.43 -10.93 -2.13
CA ASP A 243 6.49 -11.24 -1.04
C ASP A 243 5.52 -10.09 -0.73
N GLY A 244 5.10 -9.39 -1.78
CA GLY A 244 4.19 -8.26 -1.70
C GLY A 244 4.77 -6.99 -1.08
N LYS A 245 6.07 -6.96 -0.75
CA LYS A 245 6.76 -5.82 -0.11
C LYS A 245 6.86 -4.58 -1.01
N TYR A 246 6.87 -4.76 -2.33
CA TYR A 246 6.97 -3.66 -3.29
C TYR A 246 5.82 -3.67 -4.29
N VAL A 247 5.35 -2.48 -4.67
CA VAL A 247 4.20 -2.27 -5.57
C VAL A 247 4.60 -1.81 -6.97
N ALA A 248 5.72 -1.08 -7.09
CA ALA A 248 6.22 -0.57 -8.37
C ALA A 248 7.71 -0.17 -8.25
N LEU A 249 8.37 -0.03 -9.40
CA LEU A 249 9.60 0.75 -9.54
C LEU A 249 9.25 2.24 -9.70
N LEU A 250 10.16 3.11 -9.28
CA LEU A 250 10.05 4.56 -9.44
C LEU A 250 11.31 5.08 -10.14
N ASP A 251 11.15 5.56 -11.37
CA ASP A 251 12.22 6.28 -12.08
C ASP A 251 12.06 7.78 -11.84
N VAL A 252 13.13 8.44 -11.38
CA VAL A 252 13.13 9.88 -11.11
C VAL A 252 14.12 10.58 -12.05
N ASP A 253 13.59 11.45 -12.90
CA ASP A 253 14.33 12.16 -13.95
C ASP A 253 14.30 13.67 -13.73
N LYS A 254 15.37 14.35 -14.12
CA LYS A 254 15.45 15.82 -14.10
C LYS A 254 15.02 16.45 -15.43
#